data_AF-A0A1Y1YY10-F1
#
_entry.id   AF-A0A1Y1YY10-F1
#
_cell.length_a   1.000
_cell.length_b   1.000
_cell.length_c   1.000
_cell.angle_alpha   90.00
_cell.angle_beta   90.00
_cell.angle_gamma   90.00
#
_symmetry.space_group_name_H-M   'P 1'
#
loop_
_entity.id
_entity.type
_entity.pdbx_description
1 polymer ?
#
loop_
_entity_poly.entity_id
_entity_poly.type
_entity_poly.pdbx_seq_one_letter_code
_entity_poly.pdbx_strand_id
1 'polypeptide(L)'
;MRQQPRQARLCSSKEKVDRRPIDPPPVVQICTDGDNGEDEYLQNPNFIVYVSLLSDQEELQEKIPPRRLAGTLVSSLHKLKDIDQCEKGFFIFPDISVRLEGKFRLRFNLYELISQSAVHLCSVVSDVFTVYSPKLFPGMSESTALSRVFSDQGVRIRIRKDRPR
;
A
#
# COMPACT_ATOMS: atom_id res chain seq x y z
N MET A 1 8.45 1.43 6.88
CA MET A 1 7.47 1.89 5.86
C MET A 1 7.64 3.38 5.64
N ARG A 2 7.45 3.88 4.41
CA ARG A 2 7.66 5.31 4.06
C ARG A 2 6.39 6.15 4.07
N GLN A 3 5.24 5.52 3.83
CA GLN A 3 3.94 6.14 3.99
C GLN A 3 2.95 5.14 4.59
N GLN A 4 2.39 5.50 5.74
CA GLN A 4 1.44 4.67 6.49
C GLN A 4 0.01 4.90 5.99
N PRO A 5 -0.84 3.85 5.91
CA PRO A 5 -2.28 4.03 5.76
C PRO A 5 -2.84 4.70 7.02
N ARG A 6 -3.85 5.55 6.86
CA ARG A 6 -4.50 6.22 8.01
C ARG A 6 -5.98 5.92 8.07
N GLN A 7 -6.63 5.89 6.92
CA GLN A 7 -8.07 5.71 6.82
C GLN A 7 -8.50 5.06 5.52
N ALA A 8 -9.68 4.47 5.52
CA ALA A 8 -10.33 3.98 4.31
C ALA A 8 -11.84 4.12 4.44
N ARG A 9 -12.52 4.14 3.30
CA ARG A 9 -13.98 3.97 3.25
C ARG A 9 -14.28 2.52 2.93
N LEU A 10 -15.22 1.93 3.65
CA LEU A 10 -15.77 0.61 3.36
C LEU A 10 -16.18 0.52 1.88
N CYS A 11 -15.59 -0.45 1.17
CA CYS A 11 -15.93 -0.76 -0.20
C CYS A 11 -17.11 -1.74 -0.23
N SER A 12 -18.17 -1.39 -0.95
CA SER A 12 -19.28 -2.33 -1.17
C SER A 12 -18.84 -3.49 -2.06
N SER A 13 -19.49 -4.64 -1.94
CA SER A 13 -19.24 -5.81 -2.80
C SER A 13 -19.67 -5.62 -4.26
N LYS A 14 -20.37 -4.53 -4.61
CA LYS A 14 -20.74 -4.19 -5.99
C LYS A 14 -19.62 -3.39 -6.65
N GLU A 15 -18.95 -3.97 -7.63
CA GLU A 15 -17.74 -3.42 -8.29
C GLU A 15 -17.93 -2.06 -8.99
N LYS A 16 -19.17 -1.69 -9.34
CA LYS A 16 -19.49 -0.41 -10.02
C LYS A 16 -19.69 0.79 -9.09
N VAL A 17 -19.50 0.62 -7.77
CA VAL A 17 -19.66 1.71 -6.78
C VAL A 17 -18.35 2.49 -6.65
N ASP A 18 -18.44 3.81 -6.46
CA ASP A 18 -17.36 4.77 -6.16
C ASP A 18 -16.40 4.27 -5.07
N ARG A 19 -15.43 3.45 -5.49
CA ARG A 19 -14.43 2.82 -4.63
C ARG A 19 -13.42 3.88 -4.23
N ARG A 20 -13.28 4.07 -2.91
CA ARG A 20 -12.26 4.94 -2.35
C ARG A 20 -11.15 4.07 -1.80
N PRO A 21 -9.94 4.11 -2.39
CA PRO A 21 -8.82 3.35 -1.87
C PRO A 21 -8.40 3.88 -0.49
N ILE A 22 -7.57 3.10 0.19
CA ILE A 22 -6.92 3.48 1.43
C ILE A 22 -6.15 4.80 1.23
N ASP A 23 -6.25 5.67 2.22
CA ASP A 23 -5.70 7.02 2.20
C ASP A 23 -4.82 7.27 3.44
N PRO A 24 -3.61 7.84 3.26
CA PRO A 24 -2.90 7.98 1.99
C PRO A 24 -2.46 6.59 1.44
N PRO A 25 -2.07 6.47 0.15
CA PRO A 25 -1.70 5.18 -0.42
C PRO A 25 -0.43 4.62 0.25
N PRO A 26 -0.43 3.36 0.73
CA PRO A 26 0.76 2.81 1.38
C PRO A 26 1.99 2.79 0.48
N VAL A 27 3.14 3.15 1.05
CA VAL A 27 4.45 3.07 0.39
C VAL A 27 5.42 2.30 1.28
N VAL A 28 5.99 1.24 0.72
CA VAL A 28 7.06 0.45 1.32
C VAL A 28 8.34 0.72 0.54
N GLN A 29 9.45 0.91 1.25
CA GLN A 29 10.79 1.00 0.66
C GLN A 29 11.53 -0.29 1.00
N ILE A 30 12.26 -0.83 0.02
CA ILE A 30 13.23 -1.90 0.26
C ILE A 30 14.56 -1.28 0.68
N CYS A 31 15.18 -1.88 1.68
CA CYS A 31 16.52 -1.53 2.14
C CYS A 31 17.34 -2.81 2.20
N THR A 32 18.60 -2.73 1.82
CA THR A 32 19.58 -3.81 1.99
C THR A 32 20.39 -3.55 3.26
N ASP A 33 20.63 -4.58 4.05
CA ASP A 33 21.53 -4.51 5.20
C ASP A 33 22.97 -4.60 4.68
N GLY A 34 23.50 -3.52 4.12
CA GLY A 34 24.89 -3.47 3.65
C GLY A 34 25.21 -2.22 2.83
N ASP A 35 26.31 -1.55 3.19
CA ASP A 35 26.90 -0.38 2.53
C ASP A 35 27.79 -0.79 1.34
N ASN A 36 27.41 -1.87 0.65
CA ASN A 36 28.10 -2.29 -0.57
C ASN A 36 27.38 -1.54 -1.70
N GLY A 37 27.97 -0.43 -2.13
CA GLY A 37 27.43 0.59 -3.05
C GLY A 37 27.03 0.13 -4.46
N GLU A 38 26.43 -1.04 -4.58
CA GLU A 38 25.79 -1.53 -5.79
C GLU A 38 24.28 -1.63 -5.51
N ASP A 39 23.55 -0.58 -5.87
CA ASP A 39 22.09 -0.54 -5.97
C ASP A 39 21.57 -1.48 -7.09
N GLU A 40 22.26 -2.60 -7.37
CA GLU A 40 21.94 -3.56 -8.42
C GLU A 40 20.57 -4.20 -8.18
N TYR A 41 20.19 -4.37 -6.90
CA TYR A 41 18.86 -4.83 -6.51
C TYR A 41 17.73 -3.92 -7.05
N LEU A 42 18.00 -2.63 -7.33
CA LEU A 42 17.02 -1.72 -7.94
C LEU A 42 16.67 -2.08 -9.38
N GLN A 43 17.53 -2.85 -10.06
CA GLN A 43 17.28 -3.36 -11.40
C GLN A 43 16.63 -4.74 -11.41
N ASN A 44 16.51 -5.40 -10.25
CA ASN A 44 15.94 -6.75 -10.17
C ASN A 44 14.41 -6.71 -10.41
N PRO A 45 13.90 -7.28 -11.52
CA PRO A 45 12.47 -7.25 -11.85
C PRO A 45 11.66 -8.29 -11.05
N ASN A 46 12.32 -9.17 -10.29
CA ASN A 46 11.71 -10.33 -9.66
C ASN A 46 11.19 -10.05 -8.25
N PHE A 47 11.39 -8.84 -7.73
CA PHE A 47 10.82 -8.46 -6.44
C PHE A 47 9.36 -8.02 -6.58
N ILE A 48 8.50 -8.69 -5.80
CA ILE A 48 7.09 -8.34 -5.68
C ILE A 48 6.72 -8.25 -4.19
N VAL A 49 5.80 -7.34 -3.87
CA VAL A 49 5.20 -7.27 -2.53
C VAL A 49 3.72 -7.59 -2.63
N TYR A 50 3.28 -8.59 -1.87
CA TYR A 50 1.88 -8.95 -1.70
C TYR A 50 1.33 -8.42 -0.36
N VAL A 51 0.17 -7.75 -0.40
CA VAL A 51 -0.49 -7.22 0.80
C VAL A 51 -1.58 -8.16 1.32
N SER A 52 -1.63 -8.31 2.64
CA SER A 52 -2.67 -9.04 3.37
C SER A 52 -3.23 -8.19 4.51
N LEU A 53 -4.51 -8.37 4.85
CA LEU A 53 -5.19 -7.63 5.92
C LEU A 53 -5.07 -8.37 7.25
N LEU A 54 -4.68 -7.66 8.30
CA LEU A 54 -4.67 -8.15 9.68
C LEU A 54 -5.76 -7.46 10.49
N SER A 55 -6.52 -8.24 11.25
CA SER A 55 -7.47 -7.73 12.25
C SER A 55 -6.74 -7.56 13.58
N ASP A 56 -6.98 -6.45 14.27
CA ASP A 56 -6.49 -6.23 15.64
C ASP A 56 -7.38 -6.93 16.70
N GLN A 57 -8.55 -7.41 16.27
CA GLN A 57 -9.46 -8.18 17.12
C GLN A 57 -9.32 -9.67 16.83
N GLU A 58 -8.86 -10.44 17.82
CA GLU A 58 -8.66 -11.90 17.77
C GLU A 58 -9.97 -12.64 17.50
N GLU A 59 -11.09 -12.16 18.04
CA GLU A 59 -12.42 -12.78 17.90
C GLU A 59 -12.98 -12.81 16.47
N LEU A 60 -12.44 -11.97 15.56
CA LEU A 60 -12.92 -11.96 14.19
C LEU A 60 -12.33 -13.11 13.36
N GLN A 61 -11.21 -13.73 13.72
CA GLN A 61 -10.45 -14.62 12.81
C GLN A 61 -11.27 -15.82 12.28
N GLU A 62 -12.24 -16.35 13.02
CA GLU A 62 -12.94 -17.59 12.66
C GLU A 62 -14.21 -17.40 11.81
N LYS A 63 -14.75 -16.18 11.65
CA LYS A 63 -16.03 -15.93 10.94
C LYS A 63 -15.90 -15.08 9.66
N ILE A 64 -14.69 -14.88 9.13
CA ILE A 64 -14.48 -13.85 8.10
C ILE A 64 -14.69 -14.37 6.67
N PRO A 65 -15.55 -13.73 5.86
CA PRO A 65 -15.72 -14.10 4.46
C PRO A 65 -14.43 -13.91 3.63
N PRO A 66 -14.25 -14.71 2.56
CA PRO A 66 -13.14 -14.56 1.63
C PRO A 66 -13.19 -13.19 0.92
N ARG A 67 -12.03 -12.68 0.48
CA ARG A 67 -11.86 -11.40 -0.27
C ARG A 67 -12.12 -10.11 0.54
N ARG A 68 -11.48 -9.98 1.71
CA ARG A 68 -11.53 -8.78 2.57
C ARG A 68 -10.93 -7.52 1.92
N LEU A 69 -9.98 -7.71 1.02
CA LEU A 69 -9.33 -6.66 0.24
C LEU A 69 -9.84 -6.68 -1.21
N ALA A 70 -9.81 -5.52 -1.85
CA ALA A 70 -10.11 -5.35 -3.27
C ALA A 70 -9.13 -4.37 -3.91
N GLY A 71 -9.02 -4.44 -5.23
CA GLY A 71 -8.10 -3.62 -6.03
C GLY A 71 -6.75 -4.29 -6.22
N THR A 72 -5.69 -3.49 -6.34
CA THR A 72 -4.33 -3.98 -6.64
C THR A 72 -3.62 -4.36 -5.34
N LEU A 73 -3.45 -5.67 -5.11
CA LEU A 73 -2.86 -6.22 -3.89
C LEU A 73 -1.40 -6.68 -4.05
N VAL A 74 -0.84 -6.51 -5.25
CA VAL A 74 0.55 -6.83 -5.56
C VAL A 74 1.19 -5.59 -6.18
N SER A 75 2.38 -5.22 -5.74
CA SER A 75 3.21 -4.18 -6.37
C SER A 75 4.54 -4.80 -6.79
N SER A 76 5.02 -4.42 -7.97
CA SER A 76 6.41 -4.63 -8.39
C SER A 76 7.32 -3.55 -7.77
N LEU A 77 8.62 -3.76 -7.89
CA LEU A 77 9.63 -2.76 -7.52
C LEU A 77 9.58 -1.56 -8.48
N HIS A 78 9.61 -0.36 -7.90
CA HIS A 78 9.75 0.90 -8.62
C HIS A 78 11.04 1.59 -8.16
N LYS A 79 11.99 1.77 -9.09
CA LYS A 79 13.13 2.67 -8.88
C LYS A 79 12.66 4.10 -9.08
N LEU A 80 12.63 4.89 -8.00
CA LEU A 80 12.16 6.28 -8.02
C LEU A 80 13.08 7.16 -7.18
N LYS A 81 13.12 8.45 -7.50
CA LYS A 81 13.69 9.47 -6.63
C LYS A 81 12.74 9.78 -5.49
N ASP A 82 13.29 9.81 -4.30
CA ASP A 82 12.60 10.18 -3.08
C ASP A 82 12.58 11.72 -2.90
N ILE A 83 11.99 12.21 -1.81
CA ILE A 83 11.90 13.64 -1.49
C ILE A 83 13.30 14.27 -1.35
N ASP A 84 14.28 13.48 -0.90
CA ASP A 84 15.69 13.85 -0.78
C ASP A 84 16.46 13.77 -2.11
N GLN A 85 15.78 13.49 -3.23
CA GLN A 85 16.35 13.30 -4.57
C GLN A 85 17.22 12.05 -4.74
N CYS A 86 17.34 11.19 -3.73
CA CYS A 86 18.07 9.94 -3.83
C CYS A 86 17.19 8.86 -4.49
N GLU A 87 17.78 8.09 -5.41
CA GLU A 87 17.11 6.95 -6.04
C GLU A 87 17.03 5.78 -5.05
N LYS A 88 15.82 5.25 -4.87
CA LYS A 88 15.55 4.14 -3.96
C LYS A 88 14.50 3.21 -4.56
N GLY A 89 14.36 2.03 -3.98
CA GLY A 89 13.39 1.01 -4.39
C GLY A 89 12.09 1.11 -3.58
N PHE A 90 10.97 1.25 -4.28
CA PHE A 90 9.65 1.40 -3.66
C PHE A 90 8.62 0.41 -4.18
N PHE A 91 7.71 0.01 -3.30
CA PHE A 91 6.46 -0.68 -3.62
C PHE A 91 5.30 0.23 -3.22
N ILE A 92 4.40 0.50 -4.16
CA ILE A 92 3.38 1.55 -4.03
C ILE A 92 2.01 0.95 -4.26
N PHE A 93 1.09 1.24 -3.34
CA PHE A 93 -0.24 0.65 -3.34
C PHE A 93 -1.33 1.72 -3.46
N PRO A 94 -1.55 2.30 -4.66
CA PRO A 94 -2.51 3.38 -4.86
C PRO A 94 -3.97 2.93 -4.85
N ASP A 95 -4.22 1.61 -4.91
CA ASP A 95 -5.53 1.04 -5.18
C ASP A 95 -5.86 -0.16 -4.28
N ILE A 96 -5.59 -0.07 -2.98
CA ILE A 96 -6.11 -1.04 -2.00
C ILE A 96 -7.43 -0.52 -1.46
N SER A 97 -8.45 -1.36 -1.35
CA SER A 97 -9.70 -1.07 -0.64
C SER A 97 -10.07 -2.20 0.30
N VAL A 98 -10.81 -1.89 1.37
CA VAL A 98 -11.23 -2.86 2.38
C VAL A 98 -12.75 -3.03 2.37
N ARG A 99 -13.23 -4.27 2.44
CA ARG A 99 -14.65 -4.63 2.41
C ARG A 99 -15.28 -4.82 3.78
N LEU A 100 -14.54 -4.53 4.85
CA LEU A 100 -14.97 -4.66 6.24
C LEU A 100 -14.72 -3.35 6.98
N GLU A 101 -15.66 -2.94 7.81
CA GLU A 101 -15.53 -1.80 8.73
C GLU A 101 -14.75 -2.26 9.97
N GLY A 102 -13.98 -1.34 10.56
CA GLY A 102 -13.20 -1.63 11.77
C GLY A 102 -11.77 -1.09 11.72
N LYS A 103 -10.96 -1.55 12.67
CA LYS A 103 -9.54 -1.20 12.78
C LYS A 103 -8.68 -2.35 12.29
N PHE A 104 -7.76 -2.06 11.40
CA PHE A 104 -6.93 -3.09 10.75
C PHE A 104 -5.49 -2.63 10.62
N ARG A 105 -4.61 -3.59 10.33
CA ARG A 105 -3.25 -3.35 9.84
C ARG A 105 -3.07 -4.05 8.49
N LEU A 106 -2.15 -3.58 7.68
CA LEU A 106 -1.72 -4.24 6.45
C LEU A 106 -0.37 -4.92 6.69
N ARG A 107 -0.24 -6.18 6.31
CA ARG A 107 1.05 -6.87 6.22
C ARG A 107 1.49 -6.92 4.77
N PHE A 108 2.66 -6.38 4.49
CA PHE A 108 3.33 -6.36 3.21
C PHE A 108 4.40 -7.44 3.23
N ASN A 109 4.26 -8.45 2.37
CA ASN A 109 5.14 -9.61 2.32
C ASN A 109 5.97 -9.50 1.04
N LEU A 110 7.29 -9.40 1.18
CA LEU A 110 8.23 -9.33 0.07
C LEU A 110 8.55 -10.75 -0.41
N TYR A 111 8.45 -10.93 -1.72
CA TYR A 111 8.86 -12.15 -2.40
C TYR A 111 9.86 -11.85 -3.50
N GLU A 112 10.77 -12.79 -3.72
CA GLU A 112 11.59 -12.87 -4.92
C GLU A 112 11.11 -14.03 -5.79
N LEU A 113 10.89 -13.74 -7.07
CA LEU A 113 10.52 -14.74 -8.07
C LEU A 113 11.78 -15.42 -8.60
N ILE A 114 11.96 -16.70 -8.28
CA ILE A 114 13.09 -17.52 -8.72
C ILE A 114 12.55 -18.66 -9.56
N SER A 115 12.87 -18.66 -10.85
CA SER A 115 12.40 -19.64 -11.84
C SER A 115 10.87 -19.75 -11.90
N GLN A 116 10.28 -20.74 -11.25
CA GLN A 116 8.83 -20.97 -11.19
C GLN A 116 8.28 -20.92 -9.75
N SER A 117 9.03 -20.33 -8.82
CA SER A 117 8.69 -20.28 -7.40
C SER A 117 8.83 -18.86 -6.86
N ALA A 118 8.00 -18.53 -5.86
CA ALA A 118 8.10 -17.27 -5.13
C ALA A 118 8.67 -17.56 -3.74
N VAL A 119 9.86 -17.04 -3.45
CA VAL A 119 10.51 -17.19 -2.15
C VAL A 119 10.16 -15.99 -1.28
N HIS A 120 9.56 -16.25 -0.11
CA HIS A 120 9.27 -15.21 0.87
C HIS A 120 10.58 -14.75 1.53
N LEU A 121 10.89 -13.46 1.45
CA LEU A 121 12.11 -12.90 2.03
C LEU A 121 11.85 -12.30 3.42
N CYS A 122 10.91 -11.36 3.51
CA CYS A 122 10.59 -10.67 4.74
C CYS A 122 9.20 -10.04 4.69
N SER A 123 8.75 -9.48 5.81
CA SER A 123 7.48 -8.74 5.84
C SER A 123 7.56 -7.52 6.75
N VAL A 124 6.70 -6.55 6.49
CA VAL A 124 6.49 -5.38 7.35
C VAL A 124 5.01 -5.15 7.57
N VAL A 125 4.64 -4.72 8.78
CA VAL A 125 3.26 -4.46 9.17
C VAL A 125 3.05 -2.95 9.32
N SER A 126 1.93 -2.44 8.83
CA SER A 126 1.54 -1.04 8.97
C SER A 126 1.12 -0.68 10.39
N ASP A 127 1.02 0.62 10.61
CA ASP A 127 0.25 1.16 11.71
C ASP A 127 -1.24 0.79 11.55
N VAL A 128 -1.98 0.89 12.66
CA VAL A 128 -3.42 0.69 12.66
C VAL A 128 -4.09 1.80 11.87
N PHE A 129 -5.00 1.43 10.96
CA PHE A 129 -5.84 2.37 10.22
C PHE A 129 -7.32 2.02 10.40
N THR A 130 -8.18 3.02 10.25
CA THR A 130 -9.63 2.84 10.44
C THR A 130 -10.35 2.77 9.09
N VAL A 131 -11.15 1.73 8.91
CA VAL A 131 -12.08 1.62 7.78
C VAL A 131 -13.45 2.07 8.27
N TYR A 132 -13.94 3.19 7.74
CA TYR A 132 -15.21 3.80 8.13
C TYR A 132 -16.36 3.32 7.24
N SER A 133 -17.55 3.19 7.82
CA SER A 133 -18.78 3.16 7.03
C SER A 133 -18.91 4.39 6.10
N PRO A 134 -19.69 4.30 5.01
CA PRO A 134 -19.88 5.42 4.09
C PRO A 134 -20.38 6.72 4.71
N LYS A 135 -21.12 6.64 5.84
CA LYS A 135 -21.69 7.80 6.54
C LYS A 135 -20.68 8.51 7.44
N LEU A 136 -19.72 7.77 8.01
CA LEU A 136 -18.73 8.28 8.96
C LEU A 136 -17.39 8.62 8.30
N PHE A 137 -17.24 8.31 7.01
CA PHE A 137 -16.00 8.55 6.30
C PHE A 137 -15.72 10.06 6.17
N PRO A 138 -14.60 10.57 6.71
CA PRO A 138 -14.31 12.01 6.77
C PRO A 138 -13.93 12.61 5.42
N GLY A 139 -13.80 11.79 4.38
CA GLY A 139 -13.33 12.21 3.06
C GLY A 139 -11.90 11.78 2.81
N MET A 140 -11.44 11.96 1.56
CA MET A 140 -10.05 11.70 1.19
C MET A 140 -9.20 12.91 1.60
N SER A 141 -8.01 12.67 2.12
CA SER A 141 -7.05 13.74 2.39
C SER A 141 -6.48 14.30 1.08
N GLU A 142 -5.85 15.46 1.17
CA GLU A 142 -4.94 15.91 0.11
C GLU A 142 -3.78 14.92 -0.07
N SER A 143 -3.22 14.87 -1.29
CA SER A 143 -2.09 14.00 -1.56
C SER A 143 -0.86 14.43 -0.77
N THR A 144 -0.13 13.48 -0.19
CA THR A 144 1.12 13.77 0.50
C THR A 144 2.19 14.27 -0.46
N ALA A 145 3.24 14.92 0.06
CA ALA A 145 4.41 15.30 -0.74
C ALA A 145 5.01 14.09 -1.48
N LEU A 146 5.14 12.94 -0.80
CA LEU A 146 5.66 11.70 -1.39
C LEU A 146 4.78 11.20 -2.55
N SER A 147 3.45 11.20 -2.37
CA SER A 147 2.53 10.81 -3.44
C SER A 147 2.59 11.74 -4.65
N ARG A 148 2.81 13.05 -4.44
CA ARG A 148 3.02 14.00 -5.55
C ARG A 148 4.33 13.72 -6.28
N VAL A 149 5.45 13.60 -5.56
CA VAL A 149 6.78 13.28 -6.13
C VAL A 149 6.78 11.99 -6.94
N PHE A 150 6.09 10.95 -6.48
CA PHE A 150 5.97 9.69 -7.22
C PHE A 150 5.04 9.79 -8.42
N SER A 151 3.96 10.56 -8.33
CA SER A 151 3.09 10.83 -9.48
C SER A 151 3.82 11.61 -10.58
N ASP A 152 4.66 12.57 -10.22
CA ASP A 152 5.45 13.37 -11.17
C ASP A 152 6.49 12.51 -11.91
N GLN A 153 6.88 11.38 -11.32
CA GLN A 153 7.75 10.36 -11.92
C GLN A 153 6.99 9.26 -12.68
N GLY A 154 5.68 9.43 -12.91
CA GLY A 154 4.87 8.54 -13.74
C GLY A 154 4.15 7.41 -13.00
N VAL A 155 4.24 7.35 -11.66
CA VAL A 155 3.43 6.40 -10.90
C VAL A 155 1.96 6.82 -10.96
N ARG A 156 1.06 5.88 -11.26
CA ARG A 156 -0.38 6.15 -11.41
C ARG A 156 -1.08 6.35 -10.05
N ILE A 157 -0.81 7.48 -9.40
CA ILE A 157 -1.44 7.90 -8.14
C ILE A 157 -2.44 9.02 -8.44
N ARG A 158 -3.66 8.93 -7.90
CA ARG A 158 -4.65 10.01 -8.06
C ARG A 158 -4.28 11.20 -7.16
N ILE A 159 -3.84 12.30 -7.77
CA ILE A 159 -3.48 13.51 -7.03
C ILE A 159 -4.70 14.37 -6.69
N ARG A 160 -4.77 14.80 -5.43
CA ARG A 160 -5.78 15.70 -4.88
C ARG A 160 -5.08 16.95 -4.31
N LYS A 161 -5.51 18.12 -4.76
CA LYS A 161 -5.07 19.42 -4.22
C LYS A 161 -6.10 19.88 -3.19
N ASP A 162 -5.63 20.50 -2.11
CA ASP A 162 -6.54 21.20 -1.21
C ASP A 162 -7.25 22.31 -1.99
N ARG A 163 -8.57 22.40 -1.82
CA ARG A 163 -9.32 23.54 -2.36
C ARG A 163 -9.30 24.58 -1.24
N PRO A 164 -8.66 25.75 -1.44
CA PRO A 164 -8.76 26.81 -0.44
C PRO A 164 -10.24 27.10 -0.19
N ARG A 165 -10.63 27.06 1.08
CA ARG A 165 -11.99 27.39 1.54
C ARG A 165 -12.31 28.84 1.26
#